data_AF-A0A858BRY5-F1
#
_entry.id   AF-A0A858BRY5-F1
#
_cell.length_a   1.000
_cell.length_b   1.000
_cell.length_c   1.000
_cell.angle_alpha   90.00
_cell.angle_beta   90.00
_cell.angle_gamma   90.00
#
_symmetry.space_group_name_H-M   'P 1'
#
loop_
_entity.id
_entity.type
_entity.pdbx_description
1 polymer ?
#
loop_
_entity_poly.entity_id
_entity_poly.type
_entity_poly.pdbx_seq_one_letter_code
_entity_poly.pdbx_strand_id
1 'polypeptide(L)' 'MQSVIFTIFGLLIGLAVCGAGIYYWSKEKYDQESVRIYRIVTLIGAVITIGLAAKIGILGL' A
#
# COMPACT_ATOMS: atom_id res chain seq x y z
N MET A 1 -5.19 1.17 -23.19
CA MET A 1 -3.79 1.41 -22.78
C MET A 1 -3.66 2.32 -21.55
N GLN A 2 -4.30 3.50 -21.50
CA GLN A 2 -4.18 4.41 -20.33
C GLN A 2 -4.61 3.77 -18.99
N SER A 3 -5.70 2.98 -18.97
CA SER A 3 -6.19 2.26 -17.77
C SER A 3 -5.15 1.32 -17.14
N VAL A 4 -4.39 0.60 -17.98
CA VAL A 4 -3.36 -0.36 -17.53
C VAL A 4 -2.22 0.39 -16.87
N ILE A 5 -1.75 1.47 -17.50
CA ILE A 5 -0.67 2.33 -16.99
C ILE A 5 -1.03 2.88 -15.61
N PHE A 6 -2.24 3.44 -15.42
CA PHE A 6 -2.69 3.91 -14.11
C PHE A 6 -2.77 2.80 -13.07
N THR A 7 -3.20 1.61 -13.47
CA THR A 7 -3.30 0.46 -12.55
C THR A 7 -1.90 0.02 -12.08
N ILE A 8 -0.91 -0.05 -12.97
CA ILE A 8 0.48 -0.38 -12.64
C ILE A 8 1.10 0.68 -11.72
N PHE A 9 0.98 1.97 -12.05
CA PHE A 9 1.49 3.04 -11.21
C PHE A 9 0.83 3.05 -9.83
N GLY A 10 -0.49 2.88 -9.76
CA GLY A 10 -1.20 2.76 -8.50
C GLY A 10 -0.71 1.58 -7.65
N LEU A 11 -0.38 0.45 -8.28
CA LEU A 11 0.11 -0.74 -7.60
C LEU A 11 1.53 -0.54 -7.06
N LEU A 12 2.41 0.10 -7.84
CA LEU A 12 3.75 0.51 -7.40
C LEU A 12 3.68 1.45 -6.19
N ILE A 13 2.80 2.46 -6.24
CA ILE A 13 2.61 3.41 -5.14
C ILE A 13 2.03 2.69 -3.91
N GLY A 14 1.02 1.84 -4.10
CA GLY A 14 0.43 1.04 -3.01
C GLY A 14 1.45 0.16 -2.30
N LEU A 15 2.28 -0.55 -3.06
CA LEU A 15 3.38 -1.37 -2.55
C LEU A 15 4.42 -0.53 -1.80
N ALA A 16 4.82 0.62 -2.35
CA ALA A 16 5.79 1.51 -1.72
C ALA A 16 5.27 2.07 -0.39
N VAL A 17 4.02 2.53 -0.33
CA VAL A 17 3.38 3.03 0.89
C VAL A 17 3.24 1.92 1.94
N CYS A 18 2.82 0.73 1.52
CA CYS A 18 2.68 -0.42 2.41
C CYS A 18 4.04 -0.88 2.96
N GLY A 19 5.05 -0.99 2.09
CA GLY A 19 6.42 -1.34 2.47
C GLY A 19 7.08 -0.31 3.39
N ALA A 20 6.91 0.99 3.11
CA ALA A 20 7.37 2.06 3.98
C ALA A 20 6.68 2.01 5.35
N GLY A 21 5.36 1.83 5.38
CA GLY A 21 4.61 1.67 6.62
C GLY A 21 5.13 0.51 7.46
N ILE A 22 5.35 -0.67 6.87
CA ILE A 22 5.91 -1.84 7.58
C ILE A 22 7.34 -1.57 8.06
N TYR A 23 8.18 -0.96 7.21
CA TYR A 23 9.56 -0.64 7.55
C TYR A 23 9.66 0.30 8.75
N TYR A 24 8.93 1.41 8.73
CA TYR A 24 8.95 2.38 9.81
C TYR A 24 8.23 1.89 11.06
N TRP A 25 7.17 1.09 10.91
CA TRP A 25 6.58 0.38 12.05
C TRP A 25 7.61 -0.53 12.72
N SER A 26 8.45 -1.21 11.95
CA SER A 26 9.51 -2.05 12.51
C SER A 26 10.70 -1.25 13.08
N LYS A 27 10.97 -0.07 12.53
CA LYS A 27 12.07 0.79 12.98
C LYS A 27 11.74 1.55 14.26
N GLU A 28 10.52 2.05 14.39
CA GLU A 28 10.09 2.97 15.46
C GLU A 28 9.19 2.28 16.50
N LYS A 29 9.39 0.98 16.71
CA LYS A 29 8.60 0.11 17.62
C LYS A 29 8.47 0.63 19.06
N TYR A 30 9.41 1.46 19.50
CA TYR A 30 9.49 1.97 20.87
C TYR A 30 8.64 3.22 21.10
N ASP A 31 8.18 3.87 20.04
CA ASP A 31 7.29 5.03 20.10
C ASP A 31 5.86 4.63 19.69
N GLN A 32 4.96 4.56 20.68
CA GLN A 32 3.57 4.15 20.48
C GLN A 32 2.78 5.09 19.57
N GLU A 33 3.12 6.38 19.53
CA GLU A 33 2.45 7.36 18.68
C GLU A 33 2.83 7.14 17.21
N SER A 34 4.12 7.00 16.97
CA SER A 34 4.68 6.69 15.64
C SER A 34 4.20 5.33 15.11
N VAL A 35 4.15 4.30 15.96
CA VAL A 35 3.57 2.99 15.62
C VAL A 35 2.13 3.10 15.13
N ARG A 36 1.30 3.93 15.76
CA ARG A 36 -0.09 4.13 15.34
C ARG A 36 -0.17 4.75 13.94
N ILE A 37 0.69 5.74 13.65
CA ILE A 37 0.76 6.38 12.33
C ILE A 37 1.19 5.36 11.28
N TYR A 38 2.31 4.65 11.47
CA TYR A 38 2.79 3.70 10.47
C TYR A 38 1.85 2.52 10.25
N ARG A 39 1.12 2.12 11.28
CA ARG A 39 0.11 1.08 11.15
C ARG A 39 -1.07 1.56 10.30
N ILE A 40 -1.51 2.80 10.44
CA ILE A 40 -2.54 3.41 9.56
C ILE A 40 -2.01 3.53 8.13
N VAL A 41 -0.79 4.02 7.95
CA VAL A 41 -0.13 4.14 6.63
C VAL A 41 -0.04 2.78 5.94
N THR A 42 0.38 1.74 6.67
CA THR A 42 0.42 0.36 6.18
C THR A 42 -0.97 -0.13 5.78
N LEU A 43 -1.99 0.15 6.59
CA LEU A 43 -3.36 -0.27 6.31
C LEU A 43 -3.90 0.38 5.03
N ILE A 44 -3.65 1.67 4.83
CA ILE A 44 -4.04 2.40 3.62
C ILE A 44 -3.31 1.83 2.40
N GLY A 45 -1.98 1.64 2.50
CA GLY A 45 -1.19 1.01 1.44
C GLY A 45 -1.68 -0.39 1.07
N ALA A 46 -2.06 -1.19 2.06
CA ALA A 46 -2.62 -2.53 1.87
C ALA A 46 -3.98 -2.47 1.15
N VAL A 47 -4.89 -1.58 1.56
CA VAL A 47 -6.21 -1.42 0.92
C VAL A 47 -6.06 -1.02 -0.55
N ILE A 48 -5.18 -0.07 -0.86
CA ILE A 48 -4.91 0.37 -2.24
C ILE A 48 -4.36 -0.80 -3.06
N THR A 49 -3.37 -1.52 -2.51
CA THR A 49 -2.72 -2.64 -3.20
C THR A 49 -3.70 -3.77 -3.47
N ILE A 50 -4.50 -4.16 -2.48
CA ILE A 50 -5.52 -5.22 -2.61
C ILE A 50 -6.61 -4.80 -3.59
N GLY A 51 -7.10 -3.55 -3.52
CA GLY A 51 -8.12 -3.05 -4.44
C GLY A 51 -7.67 -3.08 -5.90
N LEU A 52 -6.42 -2.68 -6.17
CA LEU A 52 -5.85 -2.72 -7.51
C LEU A 52 -5.51 -4.15 -7.97
N ALA A 53 -5.01 -5.00 -7.07
CA ALA A 53 -4.77 -6.42 -7.37
C ALA A 53 -6.08 -7.17 -7.68
N ALA A 54 -7.13 -6.91 -6.91
CA ALA A 54 -8.47 -7.45 -7.15
C ALA A 54 -9.05 -6.95 -8.47
N LYS A 55 -8.84 -5.67 -8.81
CA LYS A 55 -9.22 -5.12 -10.12
C LYS A 55 -8.55 -5.87 -11.27
N ILE A 56 -7.26 -6.18 -11.16
CA ILE A 56 -6.54 -6.99 -12.17
C ILE A 56 -7.13 -8.41 -12.23
N GLY A 57 -7.29 -9.08 -11.08
CA GLY A 57 -7.75 -10.47 -11.03
C GLY A 57 -9.21 -10.68 -11.46
N ILE A 58 -10.10 -9.73 -11.18
CA ILE A 58 -11.55 -9.84 -11.47
C ILE A 58 -11.88 -9.31 -12.87
N LEU A 59 -11.38 -8.13 -13.23
CA LEU A 59 -11.73 -7.46 -14.49
C LEU A 59 -10.83 -7.87 -15.65
N GLY A 60 -9.78 -8.66 -15.40
CA GLY A 60 -8.87 -9.16 -16.44
C GLY A 60 -8.20 -8.04 -17.21
N LEU A 61 -7.92 -6.92 -16.52
CA LEU A 61 -7.33 -5.71 -17.10
C LEU A 61 -5.82 -5.89 -17.30
#